data_AF-A0A6G9VPS2-F1
#
_entry.id   AF-A0A6G9VPS2-F1
#
_cell.length_a   1.000
_cell.length_b   1.000
_cell.length_c   1.000
_cell.angle_alpha   90.00
_cell.angle_beta   90.00
_cell.angle_gamma   90.00
#
_symmetry.space_group_name_H-M   'P 1'
#
loop_
_entity.id
_entity.type
_entity.pdbx_description
1 polymer ?
#
loop_
_entity_poly.entity_id
_entity_poly.type
_entity_poly.pdbx_seq_one_letter_code
_entity_poly.pdbx_strand_id
1 'polypeptide(L)'
;MSKLLIDVGSTYFKVCQESGISQYFRDFKKDIYDDLITKCGNIFANYQKEDIFICSSANGGLSTLIIGLTNSFSLKFAKNIAFNSGINIIDTILYSKIEESKSPSELIDVVIIVGGIDGIGNVFDEKLFDYLQNVQYSNIVYVGTKQDASLLSKQIPQLKVLGNIITDKLHVNGGELKEYLTNLYQADIVGKEDIKHLYEITANQIYSTPYIVNRSLPFIDANFEVVNPFIVVDIGGATTDIHYSRDLVRDNIVSESGYDRLVFKKLGVFKSRETLIFAAKNNEFVYELLAYLNVTENILEEESEKALRILMQLSIFLVLYKVSRLHPLYITLQLELLKTIVLTGGITKVLSYEEVETIMQFFYKKVMNLHAIPNIVMDYNYAIWTLGMENNTDIRS
;
A
#
# COMPACT_ATOMS: atom_id res chain seq x y z
N MET A 1 20.18 -22.77 9.33
CA MET A 1 18.88 -23.41 9.03
C MET A 1 18.28 -22.66 7.87
N SER A 2 17.73 -23.39 6.90
CA SER A 2 17.08 -22.81 5.72
C SER A 2 15.76 -22.19 6.16
N LYS A 3 15.54 -20.91 5.82
CA LYS A 3 14.25 -20.25 6.07
C LYS A 3 13.27 -20.58 4.95
N LEU A 4 11.99 -20.72 5.27
CA LEU A 4 10.92 -20.77 4.29
C LEU A 4 10.14 -19.46 4.34
N LEU A 5 10.03 -18.76 3.22
CA LEU A 5 9.27 -17.51 3.13
C LEU A 5 7.99 -17.74 2.33
N ILE A 6 6.87 -17.21 2.81
CA ILE A 6 5.57 -17.36 2.18
C ILE A 6 4.89 -16.00 2.05
N ASP A 7 4.51 -15.62 0.84
CA ASP A 7 3.61 -14.49 0.57
C ASP A 7 2.22 -15.00 0.21
N VAL A 8 1.27 -14.79 1.12
CA VAL A 8 -0.14 -15.14 0.96
C VAL A 8 -0.86 -13.97 0.27
N GLY A 9 -0.80 -13.96 -1.05
CA GLY A 9 -1.43 -12.94 -1.89
C GLY A 9 -2.94 -13.08 -2.03
N SER A 10 -3.59 -12.00 -2.48
CA SER A 10 -5.02 -12.02 -2.80
C SER A 10 -5.39 -12.86 -4.04
N THR A 11 -4.42 -13.22 -4.88
CA THR A 11 -4.59 -14.01 -6.12
C THR A 11 -3.65 -15.21 -6.22
N TYR A 12 -2.41 -15.08 -5.75
CA TYR A 12 -1.38 -16.12 -5.80
C TYR A 12 -0.74 -16.31 -4.43
N PHE A 13 -0.36 -17.54 -4.12
CA PHE A 13 0.64 -17.82 -3.08
C PHE A 13 2.02 -17.83 -3.72
N LYS A 14 3.01 -17.26 -3.03
CA LYS A 14 4.43 -17.36 -3.41
C LYS A 14 5.20 -18.02 -2.28
N VAL A 15 6.03 -19.01 -2.60
CA VAL A 15 6.82 -19.76 -1.63
C VAL A 15 8.28 -19.71 -2.06
N CYS A 16 9.14 -19.14 -1.20
CA CYS A 16 10.57 -19.05 -1.41
C CYS A 16 11.29 -20.09 -0.54
N GLN A 17 12.08 -20.93 -1.18
CA GLN A 17 12.99 -21.91 -0.56
C GLN A 17 14.41 -21.64 -1.07
N GLU A 18 15.42 -22.33 -0.53
CA GLU A 18 16.80 -22.24 -1.06
C GLU A 18 16.90 -22.55 -2.57
N SER A 19 16.02 -23.42 -3.09
CA SER A 19 15.96 -23.76 -4.51
C SER A 19 15.35 -22.67 -5.40
N GLY A 20 14.79 -21.60 -4.83
CA GLY A 20 14.13 -20.51 -5.54
C GLY A 20 12.65 -20.33 -5.18
N ILE A 21 11.96 -19.50 -5.96
CA ILE A 21 10.59 -19.04 -5.70
C ILE A 21 9.60 -19.77 -6.61
N SER A 22 8.58 -20.37 -6.00
CA SER A 22 7.44 -20.99 -6.68
C SER A 22 6.17 -20.17 -6.47
N GLN A 23 5.29 -20.15 -7.47
CA GLN A 23 4.01 -19.44 -7.41
C GLN A 23 2.84 -20.39 -7.66
N TYR A 24 1.74 -20.19 -6.96
CA TYR A 24 0.55 -21.02 -7.04
C TYR A 24 -0.70 -20.15 -7.12
N PHE A 25 -1.50 -20.29 -8.18
CA PHE A 25 -2.77 -19.57 -8.31
C PHE A 25 -3.75 -20.05 -7.25
N ARG A 26 -4.47 -19.15 -6.58
CA ARG A 26 -5.42 -19.52 -5.51
C ARG A 26 -6.68 -20.19 -6.05
N ASP A 27 -7.19 -21.17 -5.30
CA ASP A 27 -8.53 -21.70 -5.50
C ASP A 27 -9.51 -20.94 -4.59
N PHE A 28 -10.26 -20.00 -5.16
CA PHE A 28 -11.22 -19.18 -4.42
C PHE A 28 -12.41 -19.96 -3.86
N LYS A 29 -12.55 -21.25 -4.17
CA LYS A 29 -13.59 -22.13 -3.59
C LYS A 29 -13.17 -22.72 -2.25
N LYS A 30 -11.89 -22.58 -1.89
CA LYS A 30 -11.32 -23.06 -0.63
C LYS A 30 -10.93 -21.90 0.27
N ASP A 31 -10.92 -22.18 1.56
CA ASP A 31 -10.25 -21.31 2.52
C ASP A 31 -8.75 -21.15 2.18
N ILE A 32 -8.16 -20.03 2.59
CA ILE A 32 -6.76 -19.69 2.34
C ILE A 32 -5.82 -20.76 2.90
N TYR A 33 -6.03 -21.19 4.14
CA TYR A 33 -5.17 -22.17 4.80
C TYR A 33 -5.29 -23.53 4.11
N ASP A 34 -6.52 -24.00 3.89
CA ASP A 34 -6.76 -25.29 3.22
C ASP A 34 -6.15 -25.35 1.81
N ASP A 35 -6.28 -24.27 1.04
CA ASP A 35 -5.70 -24.17 -0.30
C ASP A 35 -4.16 -24.18 -0.24
N LEU A 36 -3.59 -23.44 0.70
CA LEU A 36 -2.14 -23.36 0.91
C LEU A 36 -1.56 -24.72 1.32
N ILE A 37 -2.18 -25.42 2.29
CA ILE A 37 -1.78 -26.77 2.71
C ILE A 37 -1.94 -27.77 1.57
N THR A 38 -3.04 -27.71 0.81
CA THR A 38 -3.23 -28.62 -0.34
C THR A 38 -2.09 -28.51 -1.36
N LYS A 39 -1.63 -27.28 -1.63
CA LYS A 39 -0.62 -27.02 -2.67
C LYS A 39 0.81 -27.18 -2.18
N CYS A 40 1.06 -26.82 -0.92
CA CYS A 40 2.41 -26.62 -0.40
C CYS A 40 2.69 -27.40 0.90
N GLY A 41 1.75 -28.19 1.42
CA GLY A 41 1.90 -28.89 2.71
C GLY A 41 3.12 -29.79 2.79
N ASN A 42 3.48 -30.47 1.68
CA ASN A 42 4.70 -31.29 1.61
C ASN A 42 5.99 -30.45 1.75
N ILE A 43 5.97 -29.18 1.35
CA ILE A 43 7.09 -28.25 1.52
C ILE A 43 7.21 -27.89 3.00
N PHE A 44 6.11 -27.49 3.62
CA PHE A 44 6.07 -27.01 5.01
C PHE A 44 6.51 -28.09 6.01
N ALA A 45 6.17 -29.35 5.74
CA ALA A 45 6.57 -30.48 6.58
C ALA A 45 8.09 -30.64 6.75
N ASN A 46 8.90 -30.01 5.89
CA ASN A 46 10.37 -30.06 5.99
C ASN A 46 10.97 -28.93 6.85
N TYR A 47 10.15 -28.01 7.38
CA TYR A 47 10.59 -26.84 8.14
C TYR A 47 9.96 -26.83 9.53
N GLN A 48 10.69 -26.33 10.52
CA GLN A 48 10.12 -26.03 11.83
C GLN A 48 9.29 -24.74 11.75
N LYS A 49 8.29 -24.59 12.62
CA LYS A 49 7.39 -23.42 12.61
C LYS A 49 8.15 -22.10 12.80
N GLU A 50 9.24 -22.14 13.53
CA GLU A 50 10.14 -21.01 13.81
C GLU A 50 10.91 -20.57 12.55
N ASP A 51 11.11 -21.47 11.58
CA ASP A 51 11.82 -21.20 10.33
C ASP A 51 10.88 -20.80 9.17
N ILE A 52 9.56 -20.82 9.40
CA ILE A 52 8.54 -20.44 8.43
C ILE A 52 8.11 -18.99 8.70
N PHE A 53 8.32 -18.11 7.73
CA PHE A 53 7.97 -16.69 7.81
C PHE A 53 6.90 -16.36 6.79
N ILE A 54 5.81 -15.72 7.24
CA ILE A 54 4.65 -15.45 6.40
C ILE A 54 4.38 -13.95 6.36
N CYS A 55 4.14 -13.43 5.16
CA CYS A 55 3.44 -12.16 4.96
C CYS A 55 2.14 -12.38 4.19
N SER A 56 1.14 -11.53 4.42
CA SER A 56 -0.18 -11.67 3.81
C SER A 56 -0.74 -10.34 3.32
N SER A 57 -1.40 -10.38 2.17
CA SER A 57 -2.29 -9.32 1.68
C SER A 57 -3.73 -9.82 1.50
N ALA A 58 -3.96 -11.12 1.71
CA ALA A 58 -5.26 -11.75 1.54
C ALA A 58 -6.28 -11.32 2.61
N ASN A 59 -5.81 -10.75 3.74
CA ASN A 59 -6.63 -10.35 4.87
C ASN A 59 -7.49 -9.09 4.65
N GLY A 60 -7.34 -8.41 3.50
CA GLY A 60 -8.07 -7.16 3.21
C GLY A 60 -7.58 -5.93 3.98
N GLY A 61 -6.75 -6.12 5.01
CA GLY A 61 -6.19 -5.08 5.86
C GLY A 61 -7.19 -4.53 6.88
N LEU A 62 -6.67 -3.78 7.85
CA LEU A 62 -7.50 -3.06 8.83
C LEU A 62 -8.25 -1.94 8.11
N SER A 63 -9.57 -1.99 8.12
CA SER A 63 -10.43 -0.89 7.67
C SER A 63 -10.19 0.32 8.57
N THR A 64 -9.83 1.46 8.00
CA THR A 64 -9.43 2.63 8.77
C THR A 64 -10.05 3.92 8.27
N LEU A 65 -10.66 4.67 9.20
CA LEU A 65 -11.14 6.03 9.00
C LEU A 65 -10.12 7.01 9.59
N ILE A 66 -9.67 7.99 8.81
CA ILE A 66 -8.78 9.05 9.32
C ILE A 66 -9.53 10.38 9.34
N ILE A 67 -9.68 10.96 10.53
CA ILE A 67 -10.24 12.30 10.74
C ILE A 67 -9.07 13.24 11.02
N GLY A 68 -8.88 14.25 10.18
CA GLY A 68 -7.75 15.15 10.36
C GLY A 68 -7.97 16.59 9.93
N LEU A 69 -7.21 17.50 10.51
CA LEU A 69 -7.46 18.94 10.37
C LEU A 69 -7.12 19.53 9.02
N THR A 70 -6.10 19.00 8.35
CA THR A 70 -5.55 19.59 7.13
C THR A 70 -5.18 18.51 6.12
N ASN A 71 -5.49 18.77 4.85
CA ASN A 71 -5.11 17.88 3.75
C ASN A 71 -3.58 17.79 3.59
N SER A 72 -2.90 18.93 3.62
CA SER A 72 -1.47 19.03 3.27
C SER A 72 -0.52 18.49 4.34
N PHE A 73 -1.00 18.35 5.59
CA PHE A 73 -0.17 17.93 6.72
C PHE A 73 -0.79 16.78 7.49
N SER A 74 -1.86 17.02 8.25
CA SER A 74 -2.43 16.05 9.19
C SER A 74 -2.85 14.76 8.47
N LEU A 75 -3.73 14.88 7.47
CA LEU A 75 -4.22 13.75 6.69
C LEU A 75 -3.11 13.15 5.82
N LYS A 76 -2.24 13.97 5.23
CA LYS A 76 -1.14 13.49 4.39
C LYS A 76 -0.23 12.54 5.15
N PHE A 77 0.31 12.96 6.29
CA PHE A 77 1.27 12.15 7.05
C PHE A 77 0.62 10.96 7.72
N ALA A 78 -0.59 11.10 8.27
CA ALA A 78 -1.32 9.97 8.83
C ALA A 78 -1.62 8.90 7.77
N LYS A 79 -2.04 9.32 6.55
CA LYS A 79 -2.23 8.38 5.42
C LYS A 79 -0.93 7.66 5.07
N ASN A 80 0.18 8.37 4.96
CA ASN A 80 1.46 7.76 4.62
C ASN A 80 1.90 6.74 5.69
N ILE A 81 1.80 7.10 6.98
CA ILE A 81 2.12 6.18 8.08
C ILE A 81 1.22 4.94 8.05
N ALA A 82 -0.09 5.12 7.87
CA ALA A 82 -1.05 4.03 7.78
C ALA A 82 -0.77 3.11 6.57
N PHE A 83 -0.56 3.68 5.38
CA PHE A 83 -0.22 2.89 4.18
C PHE A 83 1.10 2.15 4.33
N ASN A 84 2.13 2.77 4.92
CA ASN A 84 3.41 2.12 5.20
C ASN A 84 3.27 0.99 6.24
N SER A 85 2.19 1.00 7.04
CA SER A 85 1.84 -0.06 8.00
C SER A 85 0.95 -1.16 7.38
N GLY A 86 0.63 -1.06 6.09
CA GLY A 86 -0.23 -2.04 5.39
C GLY A 86 -1.73 -1.88 5.65
N ILE A 87 -2.15 -0.72 6.17
CA ILE A 87 -3.53 -0.45 6.57
C ILE A 87 -4.41 -0.11 5.37
N ASN A 88 -5.67 -0.52 5.43
CA ASN A 88 -6.66 -0.28 4.40
C ASN A 88 -7.53 0.95 4.74
N ILE A 89 -7.11 2.12 4.28
CA ILE A 89 -7.84 3.37 4.52
C ILE A 89 -9.14 3.38 3.73
N ILE A 90 -10.29 3.31 4.42
CA ILE A 90 -11.61 3.30 3.79
C ILE A 90 -12.07 4.70 3.38
N ASP A 91 -11.83 5.68 4.25
CA ASP A 91 -12.19 7.08 4.03
C ASP A 91 -11.30 8.02 4.86
N THR A 92 -11.24 9.27 4.44
CA THR A 92 -10.56 10.34 5.18
C THR A 92 -11.41 11.60 5.23
N ILE A 93 -11.60 12.13 6.43
CA ILE A 93 -12.45 13.30 6.67
C ILE A 93 -11.57 14.49 7.04
N LEU A 94 -11.75 15.57 6.29
CA LEU A 94 -11.24 16.86 6.71
C LEU A 94 -12.12 17.37 7.85
N TYR A 95 -11.53 17.60 9.02
CA TYR A 95 -12.27 17.94 10.23
C TYR A 95 -13.21 19.14 10.05
N SER A 96 -12.79 20.14 9.27
CA SER A 96 -13.62 21.32 8.94
C SER A 96 -14.92 20.99 8.19
N LYS A 97 -15.08 19.77 7.68
CA LYS A 97 -16.25 19.26 6.95
C LYS A 97 -16.91 18.07 7.65
N ILE A 98 -16.57 17.81 8.92
CA ILE A 98 -17.04 16.62 9.63
C ILE A 98 -18.56 16.55 9.74
N GLU A 99 -19.23 17.70 9.92
CA GLU A 99 -20.69 17.82 10.02
C GLU A 99 -21.42 17.51 8.70
N GLU A 100 -20.75 17.72 7.57
CA GLU A 100 -21.27 17.38 6.23
C GLU A 100 -20.93 15.94 5.81
N SER A 101 -20.04 15.28 6.56
CA SER A 101 -19.49 13.98 6.19
C SER A 101 -20.44 12.87 6.60
N LYS A 102 -20.61 11.88 5.72
CA LYS A 102 -21.39 10.69 6.04
C LYS A 102 -20.56 9.77 6.93
N SER A 103 -21.17 9.21 7.98
CA SER A 103 -20.53 8.15 8.74
C SER A 103 -20.55 6.83 7.96
N PRO A 104 -19.48 6.02 8.04
CA PRO A 104 -19.53 4.65 7.56
C PRO A 104 -20.61 3.86 8.26
N SER A 105 -21.36 3.04 7.50
CA SER A 105 -22.38 2.14 8.05
C SER A 105 -21.81 0.80 8.55
N GLU A 106 -20.58 0.50 8.16
CA GLU A 106 -19.88 -0.74 8.51
C GLU A 106 -18.96 -0.51 9.72
N LEU A 107 -18.66 -1.59 10.44
CA LEU A 107 -17.70 -1.56 11.54
C LEU A 107 -16.31 -1.20 11.02
N ILE A 108 -15.70 -0.18 11.61
CA ILE A 108 -14.34 0.27 11.29
C ILE A 108 -13.35 -0.33 12.29
N ASP A 109 -12.30 -0.96 11.80
CA ASP A 109 -11.32 -1.59 12.68
C ASP A 109 -10.55 -0.54 13.49
N VAL A 110 -10.18 0.58 12.86
CA VAL A 110 -9.43 1.67 13.49
C VAL A 110 -9.92 3.06 13.06
N VAL A 111 -10.21 3.94 14.00
CA VAL A 111 -10.36 5.39 13.77
C VAL A 111 -9.10 6.11 14.21
N ILE A 112 -8.50 6.91 13.32
CA ILE A 112 -7.33 7.75 13.62
C ILE A 112 -7.77 9.21 13.64
N ILE A 113 -7.63 9.88 14.78
CA ILE A 113 -7.84 11.32 14.92
C ILE A 113 -6.47 12.00 14.95
N VAL A 114 -6.26 12.96 14.03
CA VAL A 114 -4.94 13.56 13.82
C VAL A 114 -4.98 15.06 13.56
N GLY A 115 -4.07 15.79 14.17
CA GLY A 115 -3.77 17.16 13.78
C GLY A 115 -3.42 18.07 14.95
N GLY A 116 -3.00 19.28 14.59
CA GLY A 116 -2.48 20.27 15.51
C GLY A 116 -0.98 20.13 15.65
N ILE A 117 -0.36 21.16 16.19
CA ILE A 117 1.06 21.17 16.56
C ILE A 117 1.08 21.34 18.08
N ASP A 118 1.99 20.64 18.74
CA ASP A 118 2.17 20.77 20.18
C ASP A 118 2.38 22.25 20.55
N GLY A 119 1.57 22.72 21.51
CA GLY A 119 1.54 24.12 21.94
C GLY A 119 0.21 24.83 21.62
N ILE A 120 -0.56 24.33 20.66
CA ILE A 120 -1.88 24.88 20.28
C ILE A 120 -2.96 23.87 20.68
N GLY A 121 -3.92 24.29 21.51
CA GLY A 121 -5.07 23.47 21.93
C GLY A 121 -6.41 24.02 21.46
N ASN A 122 -7.48 23.36 21.89
CA ASN A 122 -8.87 23.60 21.50
C ASN A 122 -9.08 23.44 20.00
N VAL A 123 -8.47 22.40 19.44
CA VAL A 123 -8.46 22.12 18.01
C VAL A 123 -9.60 21.19 17.63
N PHE A 124 -9.94 20.26 18.52
CA PHE A 124 -11.11 19.40 18.44
C PHE A 124 -12.14 19.81 19.49
N ASP A 125 -13.41 19.78 19.10
CA ASP A 125 -14.57 20.24 19.86
C ASP A 125 -15.75 19.25 19.73
N GLU A 126 -16.94 19.66 20.18
CA GLU A 126 -18.10 18.78 20.39
C GLU A 126 -18.57 18.00 19.15
N LYS A 127 -18.44 18.62 17.98
CA LYS A 127 -18.80 18.02 16.69
C LYS A 127 -17.96 16.79 16.32
N LEU A 128 -16.76 16.63 16.88
CA LEU A 128 -16.03 15.35 16.78
C LEU A 128 -16.80 14.22 17.46
N PHE A 129 -17.30 14.46 18.68
CA PHE A 129 -17.97 13.44 19.47
C PHE A 129 -19.33 13.10 18.88
N ASP A 130 -20.09 14.09 18.40
CA ASP A 130 -21.36 13.88 17.72
C ASP A 130 -21.20 13.02 16.46
N TYR A 131 -20.14 13.27 15.69
CA TYR A 131 -19.82 12.42 14.55
C TYR A 131 -19.48 10.99 14.97
N LEU A 132 -18.62 10.82 15.98
CA LEU A 132 -18.18 9.51 16.46
C LEU A 132 -19.31 8.66 17.06
N GLN A 133 -20.38 9.26 17.60
CA GLN A 133 -21.57 8.52 18.04
C GLN A 133 -22.24 7.74 16.91
N ASN A 134 -22.06 8.20 15.66
CA ASN A 134 -22.62 7.58 14.47
C ASN A 134 -21.63 6.63 13.75
N VAL A 135 -20.44 6.41 14.32
CA VAL A 135 -19.41 5.53 13.76
C VAL A 135 -19.24 4.33 14.67
N GLN A 136 -19.41 3.14 14.11
CA GLN A 136 -19.06 1.90 14.81
C GLN A 136 -17.57 1.62 14.59
N TYR A 137 -16.81 1.49 15.67
CA TYR A 137 -15.39 1.17 15.58
C TYR A 137 -14.91 0.21 16.67
N SER A 138 -13.88 -0.57 16.34
CA SER A 138 -13.22 -1.49 17.28
C SER A 138 -12.09 -0.82 18.06
N ASN A 139 -11.30 0.03 17.40
CA ASN A 139 -10.17 0.75 17.99
C ASN A 139 -10.21 2.23 17.62
N ILE A 140 -9.70 3.09 18.49
CA ILE A 140 -9.57 4.52 18.23
C ILE A 140 -8.27 5.07 18.81
N VAL A 141 -7.56 5.85 18.00
CA VAL A 141 -6.24 6.41 18.36
C VAL A 141 -6.17 7.90 18.05
N TYR A 142 -5.58 8.66 18.97
CA TYR A 142 -5.30 10.07 18.83
C TYR A 142 -3.79 10.32 18.74
N VAL A 143 -3.38 11.04 17.70
CA VAL A 143 -1.97 11.36 17.38
C VAL A 143 -1.80 12.85 17.03
N GLY A 144 -2.56 13.71 17.71
CA GLY A 144 -2.54 15.15 17.51
C GLY A 144 -1.93 15.92 18.70
N THR A 145 -2.19 17.21 18.74
CA THR A 145 -1.69 18.14 19.77
C THR A 145 -1.90 17.64 21.21
N LYS A 146 -0.83 17.68 22.02
CA LYS A 146 -0.89 17.26 23.43
C LYS A 146 -1.93 18.01 24.25
N GLN A 147 -2.25 19.25 23.88
CA GLN A 147 -3.19 20.10 24.59
C GLN A 147 -4.62 19.54 24.59
N ASP A 148 -5.02 18.79 23.55
CA ASP A 148 -6.38 18.24 23.43
C ASP A 148 -6.48 16.81 23.98
N ALA A 149 -5.35 16.12 24.17
CA ALA A 149 -5.31 14.72 24.59
C ALA A 149 -6.10 14.45 25.87
N SER A 150 -6.02 15.34 26.87
CA SER A 150 -6.76 15.16 28.13
C SER A 150 -8.27 15.33 27.98
N LEU A 151 -8.73 16.21 27.09
CA LEU A 151 -10.16 16.40 26.81
C LEU A 151 -10.70 15.18 26.09
N LEU A 152 -10.01 14.77 25.01
CA LEU A 152 -10.42 13.64 24.18
C LEU A 152 -10.44 12.33 24.98
N SER A 153 -9.44 12.07 25.83
CA SER A 153 -9.40 10.85 26.64
C SER A 153 -10.53 10.75 27.68
N LYS A 154 -11.10 11.90 28.10
CA LYS A 154 -12.25 11.92 29.02
C LYS A 154 -13.57 11.65 28.31
N GLN A 155 -13.69 12.07 27.05
CA GLN A 155 -14.95 11.98 26.29
C GLN A 155 -15.04 10.77 25.37
N ILE A 156 -13.90 10.24 24.92
CA ILE A 156 -13.83 9.09 24.02
C ILE A 156 -13.38 7.86 24.82
N PRO A 157 -14.28 6.89 25.06
CA PRO A 157 -13.91 5.66 25.77
C PRO A 157 -12.82 4.88 25.04
N GLN A 158 -11.88 4.30 25.80
CA GLN A 158 -10.80 3.47 25.28
C GLN A 158 -9.86 4.16 24.26
N LEU A 159 -9.84 5.51 24.24
CA LEU A 159 -8.95 6.25 23.37
C LEU A 159 -7.49 5.96 23.68
N LYS A 160 -6.77 5.42 22.70
CA LYS A 160 -5.31 5.34 22.75
C LYS A 160 -4.73 6.69 22.36
N VAL A 161 -3.99 7.32 23.26
CA VAL A 161 -3.21 8.52 22.94
C VAL A 161 -1.76 8.12 22.67
N LEU A 162 -1.21 8.57 21.55
CA LEU A 162 0.20 8.44 21.17
C LEU A 162 0.83 9.82 21.01
N GLY A 163 2.14 9.87 20.79
CA GLY A 163 2.84 11.10 20.41
C GLY A 163 2.24 11.76 19.17
N ASN A 164 2.23 13.10 19.17
CA ASN A 164 1.79 13.87 18.01
C ASN A 164 2.68 13.55 16.81
N ILE A 165 2.08 13.18 15.67
CA ILE A 165 2.85 12.86 14.46
C ILE A 165 3.47 14.10 13.82
N ILE A 166 3.02 15.32 14.18
CA ILE A 166 3.64 16.59 13.78
C ILE A 166 4.15 17.28 15.03
N THR A 167 5.46 17.26 15.19
CA THR A 167 6.12 17.90 16.34
C THR A 167 6.13 19.42 16.24
N ASP A 168 6.36 20.09 17.37
CA ASP A 168 6.59 21.54 17.49
C ASP A 168 7.73 22.06 16.58
N LYS A 169 8.68 21.19 16.24
CA LYS A 169 9.79 21.47 15.31
C LYS A 169 9.45 21.23 13.84
N LEU A 170 8.18 20.98 13.49
CA LEU A 170 7.76 20.63 12.12
C LEU A 170 8.49 19.39 11.57
N HIS A 171 8.76 18.42 12.43
CA HIS A 171 9.20 17.08 12.04
C HIS A 171 8.06 16.08 12.15
N VAL A 172 8.02 15.12 11.22
CA VAL A 172 7.08 14.00 11.26
C VAL A 172 7.64 12.88 12.11
N ASN A 173 6.96 12.58 13.22
CA ASN A 173 7.24 11.44 14.09
C ASN A 173 6.15 10.37 13.93
N GLY A 174 6.36 9.44 13.01
CA GLY A 174 5.38 8.38 12.74
C GLY A 174 5.59 7.07 13.47
N GLY A 175 6.64 6.95 14.29
CA GLY A 175 7.11 5.68 14.86
C GLY A 175 6.04 4.98 15.71
N GLU A 176 5.51 5.67 16.72
CA GLU A 176 4.51 5.11 17.64
C GLU A 176 3.22 4.70 16.91
N LEU A 177 2.74 5.51 15.97
CA LEU A 177 1.55 5.19 15.19
C LEU A 177 1.80 3.98 14.27
N LYS A 178 2.97 3.91 13.63
CA LYS A 178 3.35 2.78 12.78
C LYS A 178 3.38 1.47 13.58
N GLU A 179 4.01 1.49 14.75
CA GLU A 179 4.08 0.32 15.65
C GLU A 179 2.69 -0.10 16.11
N TYR A 180 1.87 0.86 16.57
CA TYR A 180 0.50 0.60 17.00
C TYR A 180 -0.34 -0.07 15.89
N LEU A 181 -0.31 0.47 14.67
CA LEU A 181 -1.05 -0.07 13.54
C LEU A 181 -0.53 -1.45 13.10
N THR A 182 0.78 -1.67 13.17
CA THR A 182 1.41 -2.97 12.86
C THR A 182 0.95 -4.05 13.86
N ASN A 183 0.87 -3.70 15.15
CA ASN A 183 0.41 -4.61 16.19
C ASN A 183 -1.10 -4.90 16.09
N LEU A 184 -1.91 -3.88 15.77
CA LEU A 184 -3.33 -4.10 15.50
C LEU A 184 -3.56 -5.03 14.30
N TYR A 185 -2.74 -4.91 13.26
CA TYR A 185 -2.86 -5.79 12.08
C TYR A 185 -2.61 -7.26 12.46
N GLN A 186 -1.64 -7.52 13.35
CA GLN A 186 -1.39 -8.86 13.89
C GLN A 186 -2.60 -9.38 14.67
N ALA A 187 -3.17 -8.56 15.56
CA ALA A 187 -4.33 -8.94 16.35
C ALA A 187 -5.56 -9.27 15.47
N ASP A 188 -5.76 -8.52 14.38
CA ASP A 188 -6.82 -8.77 13.40
C ASP A 188 -6.65 -10.10 12.67
N ILE A 189 -5.42 -10.48 12.29
CA ILE A 189 -5.18 -11.82 11.70
C ILE A 189 -5.59 -12.92 12.67
N VAL A 190 -5.23 -12.80 13.95
CA VAL A 190 -5.59 -13.79 14.98
C VAL A 190 -7.10 -13.85 15.19
N GLY A 191 -7.81 -12.73 15.05
CA GLY A 191 -9.26 -12.64 15.21
C GLY A 191 -10.08 -13.17 14.01
N LYS A 192 -9.48 -13.32 12.82
CA LYS A 192 -10.19 -13.74 11.61
C LYS A 192 -10.03 -15.24 11.34
N GLU A 193 -11.17 -15.95 11.34
CA GLU A 193 -11.25 -17.40 11.11
C GLU A 193 -10.47 -17.86 9.85
N ASP A 194 -10.61 -17.15 8.73
CA ASP A 194 -10.02 -17.53 7.43
C ASP A 194 -8.47 -17.49 7.40
N ILE A 195 -7.82 -16.79 8.34
CA ILE A 195 -6.36 -16.55 8.28
C ILE A 195 -5.66 -16.89 9.59
N LYS A 196 -6.36 -16.97 10.72
CA LYS A 196 -5.77 -17.38 12.00
C LYS A 196 -5.08 -18.75 11.92
N HIS A 197 -5.59 -19.65 11.08
CA HIS A 197 -5.03 -20.99 10.87
C HIS A 197 -3.63 -20.97 10.25
N LEU A 198 -3.18 -19.86 9.65
CA LEU A 198 -1.79 -19.71 9.23
C LEU A 198 -0.80 -19.84 10.42
N TYR A 199 -1.20 -19.48 11.65
CA TYR A 199 -0.37 -19.71 12.84
C TYR A 199 -0.23 -21.19 13.22
N GLU A 200 -0.97 -22.10 12.59
CA GLU A 200 -0.71 -23.53 12.73
C GLU A 200 0.59 -23.95 12.07
N ILE A 201 1.10 -23.19 11.08
CA ILE A 201 2.35 -23.51 10.36
C ILE A 201 3.50 -22.55 10.66
N THR A 202 3.28 -21.42 11.34
CA THR A 202 4.35 -20.49 11.74
C THR A 202 4.25 -20.12 13.21
N ALA A 203 5.42 -19.98 13.87
CA ALA A 203 5.53 -19.39 15.21
C ALA A 203 5.82 -17.88 15.16
N ASN A 204 6.06 -17.33 13.96
CA ASN A 204 6.46 -15.94 13.76
C ASN A 204 5.25 -15.03 13.55
N GLN A 205 5.40 -13.75 13.87
CA GLN A 205 4.41 -12.73 13.55
C GLN A 205 4.17 -12.66 12.03
N ILE A 206 2.89 -12.69 11.63
CA ILE A 206 2.48 -12.50 10.24
C ILE A 206 2.38 -11.01 9.95
N TYR A 207 3.19 -10.52 9.00
CA TYR A 207 3.18 -9.12 8.57
C TYR A 207 2.32 -8.92 7.33
N SER A 208 1.92 -7.68 7.08
CA SER A 208 1.27 -7.36 5.80
C SER A 208 2.31 -7.37 4.66
N THR A 209 1.97 -7.92 3.49
CA THR A 209 2.87 -7.90 2.32
C THR A 209 3.37 -6.48 2.00
N PRO A 210 2.52 -5.43 2.03
CA PRO A 210 3.00 -4.08 1.73
C PRO A 210 3.99 -3.51 2.76
N TYR A 211 3.86 -3.89 4.03
CA TYR A 211 4.81 -3.51 5.07
C TYR A 211 6.19 -4.13 4.78
N ILE A 212 6.21 -5.41 4.41
CA ILE A 212 7.44 -6.13 4.02
C ILE A 212 8.09 -5.51 2.78
N VAL A 213 7.30 -5.19 1.76
CA VAL A 213 7.79 -4.50 0.55
C VAL A 213 8.39 -3.15 0.91
N ASN A 214 7.72 -2.33 1.73
CA ASN A 214 8.26 -1.02 2.14
C ASN A 214 9.59 -1.15 2.92
N ARG A 215 9.72 -2.18 3.78
CA ARG A 215 10.96 -2.47 4.52
C ARG A 215 12.13 -2.89 3.63
N SER A 216 11.86 -3.46 2.46
CA SER A 216 12.90 -3.89 1.52
C SER A 216 13.58 -2.74 0.78
N LEU A 217 12.90 -1.59 0.64
CA LEU A 217 13.34 -0.49 -0.23
C LEU A 217 14.73 0.07 0.09
N PRO A 218 15.15 0.24 1.36
CA PRO A 218 16.51 0.66 1.69
C PRO A 218 17.60 -0.31 1.23
N PHE A 219 17.27 -1.57 0.96
CA PHE A 219 18.20 -2.65 0.58
C PHE A 219 18.03 -3.10 -0.88
N ILE A 220 17.21 -2.39 -1.66
CA ILE A 220 16.80 -2.84 -3.00
C ILE A 220 17.98 -2.98 -3.95
N ASP A 221 19.05 -2.23 -3.74
CA ASP A 221 20.30 -2.25 -4.50
C ASP A 221 21.09 -3.56 -4.33
N ALA A 222 20.80 -4.37 -3.30
CA ALA A 222 21.40 -5.68 -3.12
C ALA A 222 20.99 -6.67 -4.25
N ASN A 223 19.78 -6.51 -4.80
CA ASN A 223 19.21 -7.43 -5.78
C ASN A 223 18.98 -6.78 -7.15
N PHE A 224 19.02 -5.45 -7.25
CA PHE A 224 18.64 -4.71 -8.44
C PHE A 224 19.57 -3.53 -8.72
N GLU A 225 19.83 -3.23 -9.99
CA GLU A 225 20.55 -2.02 -10.40
C GLU A 225 19.62 -0.79 -10.32
N VAL A 226 19.43 -0.28 -9.10
CA VAL A 226 18.54 0.83 -8.79
C VAL A 226 19.34 2.08 -8.45
N VAL A 227 18.95 3.22 -9.02
CA VAL A 227 19.55 4.53 -8.76
C VAL A 227 18.51 5.45 -8.13
N ASN A 228 18.89 6.13 -7.04
CA ASN A 228 18.03 7.12 -6.39
C ASN A 228 17.92 8.44 -7.21
N PRO A 229 16.76 9.12 -7.20
CA PRO A 229 15.50 8.63 -6.65
C PRO A 229 14.84 7.57 -7.54
N PHE A 230 14.18 6.60 -6.90
CA PHE A 230 13.39 5.57 -7.58
C PHE A 230 11.96 5.44 -7.03
N ILE A 231 11.13 4.75 -7.81
CA ILE A 231 9.82 4.25 -7.37
C ILE A 231 9.74 2.73 -7.61
N VAL A 232 8.94 2.05 -6.80
CA VAL A 232 8.49 0.68 -7.05
C VAL A 232 6.99 0.73 -7.30
N VAL A 233 6.55 0.16 -8.43
CA VAL A 233 5.15 0.03 -8.80
C VAL A 233 4.78 -1.45 -8.70
N ASP A 234 3.96 -1.78 -7.69
CA ASP A 234 3.43 -3.12 -7.47
C ASP A 234 1.98 -3.18 -7.99
N ILE A 235 1.78 -3.91 -9.09
CA ILE A 235 0.47 -4.06 -9.72
C ILE A 235 -0.13 -5.42 -9.33
N GLY A 236 -1.12 -5.35 -8.45
CA GLY A 236 -1.89 -6.51 -7.99
C GLY A 236 -3.24 -6.65 -8.71
N GLY A 237 -3.96 -7.71 -8.36
CA GLY A 237 -5.31 -7.94 -8.88
C GLY A 237 -6.33 -6.92 -8.37
N ALA A 238 -6.20 -6.44 -7.13
CA ALA A 238 -7.15 -5.54 -6.48
C ALA A 238 -6.64 -4.10 -6.36
N THR A 239 -5.34 -3.92 -6.11
CA THR A 239 -4.72 -2.61 -5.92
C THR A 239 -3.52 -2.46 -6.84
N THR A 240 -3.19 -1.20 -7.13
CA THR A 240 -1.84 -0.85 -7.58
C THR A 240 -1.21 0.04 -6.53
N ASP A 241 0.02 -0.26 -6.18
CA ASP A 241 0.76 0.37 -5.11
C ASP A 241 2.00 1.06 -5.69
N ILE A 242 2.26 2.29 -5.26
CA ILE A 242 3.50 2.98 -5.59
C ILE A 242 4.26 3.26 -4.30
N HIS A 243 5.44 2.67 -4.19
CA HIS A 243 6.42 3.03 -3.19
C HIS A 243 7.39 4.02 -3.82
N TYR A 244 7.71 5.11 -3.16
CA TYR A 244 8.49 6.18 -3.77
C TYR A 244 9.52 6.75 -2.81
N SER A 245 10.67 7.12 -3.38
CA SER A 245 11.71 7.88 -2.68
C SER A 245 11.18 9.27 -2.33
N ARG A 246 11.31 9.71 -1.08
CA ARG A 246 10.80 11.02 -0.65
C ARG A 246 11.50 12.21 -1.31
N ASP A 247 12.69 12.00 -1.89
CA ASP A 247 13.39 12.96 -2.75
C ASP A 247 12.56 13.40 -3.98
N LEU A 248 11.52 12.63 -4.34
CA LEU A 248 10.58 12.98 -5.41
C LEU A 248 9.49 13.94 -4.95
N VAL A 249 9.38 14.26 -3.66
CA VAL A 249 8.31 15.11 -3.11
C VAL A 249 8.92 16.38 -2.54
N ARG A 250 8.29 17.52 -2.87
CA ARG A 250 8.60 18.80 -2.21
C ARG A 250 7.75 18.95 -0.96
N ASP A 251 8.33 18.60 0.19
CA ASP A 251 7.74 18.82 1.50
C ASP A 251 8.46 19.93 2.25
N ASN A 252 7.72 20.74 3.00
CA ASN A 252 8.28 21.74 3.93
C ASN A 252 8.54 21.15 5.32
N ILE A 253 8.48 19.83 5.47
CA ILE A 253 8.56 19.10 6.73
C ILE A 253 9.55 17.95 6.60
N VAL A 254 10.42 17.81 7.61
CA VAL A 254 11.42 16.74 7.69
C VAL A 254 10.75 15.46 8.18
N SER A 255 11.05 14.34 7.53
CA SER A 255 10.60 13.00 7.94
C SER A 255 11.81 12.07 8.03
N GLU A 256 11.80 11.17 9.00
CA GLU A 256 12.84 10.15 9.17
C GLU A 256 12.72 8.98 8.19
N SER A 257 11.56 8.82 7.54
CA SER A 257 11.41 7.81 6.48
C SER A 257 12.10 8.29 5.22
N GLY A 258 12.83 7.40 4.53
CA GLY A 258 13.36 7.66 3.17
C GLY A 258 12.34 7.36 2.07
N TYR A 259 11.34 6.53 2.38
CA TYR A 259 10.37 6.02 1.42
C TYR A 259 8.94 6.11 1.94
N ASP A 260 7.99 6.32 1.05
CA ASP A 260 6.56 6.35 1.34
C ASP A 260 5.77 5.51 0.33
N ARG A 261 4.48 5.27 0.62
CA ARG A 261 3.58 4.47 -0.21
C ARG A 261 2.27 5.21 -0.50
N LEU A 262 1.75 5.03 -1.71
CA LEU A 262 0.35 5.32 -2.06
C LEU A 262 -0.33 4.07 -2.62
N VAL A 263 -1.63 3.97 -2.39
CA VAL A 263 -2.45 2.82 -2.80
C VAL A 263 -3.59 3.27 -3.70
N PHE A 264 -3.71 2.62 -4.86
CA PHE A 264 -4.76 2.86 -5.85
C PHE A 264 -5.70 1.66 -5.94
N LYS A 265 -6.75 1.67 -5.12
CA LYS A 265 -7.77 0.61 -5.08
C LYS A 265 -8.54 0.40 -6.38
N LYS A 266 -8.63 1.45 -7.21
CA LYS A 266 -9.39 1.44 -8.47
C LYS A 266 -8.55 1.07 -9.70
N LEU A 267 -7.27 0.71 -9.51
CA LEU A 267 -6.34 0.45 -10.62
C LEU A 267 -5.78 -0.99 -10.65
N GLY A 268 -6.29 -1.88 -9.80
CA GLY A 268 -5.98 -3.31 -9.88
C GLY A 268 -6.55 -3.98 -11.13
N VAL A 269 -5.82 -4.96 -11.67
CA VAL A 269 -6.04 -5.48 -13.03
C VAL A 269 -7.00 -6.67 -13.12
N PHE A 270 -7.43 -7.23 -11.99
CA PHE A 270 -8.30 -8.41 -11.94
C PHE A 270 -9.60 -8.15 -11.16
N LYS A 271 -9.52 -8.02 -9.83
CA LYS A 271 -10.69 -7.74 -8.97
C LYS A 271 -11.26 -6.33 -9.20
N SER A 272 -10.40 -5.38 -9.55
CA SER A 272 -10.77 -3.97 -9.78
C SER A 272 -10.84 -3.61 -11.26
N ARG A 273 -10.93 -4.62 -12.16
CA ARG A 273 -10.89 -4.47 -13.62
C ARG A 273 -11.89 -3.43 -14.13
N GLU A 274 -13.14 -3.49 -13.70
CA GLU A 274 -14.18 -2.55 -14.14
C GLU A 274 -13.86 -1.11 -13.75
N THR A 275 -13.38 -0.90 -12.52
CA THR A 275 -13.00 0.44 -12.05
C THR A 275 -11.75 0.96 -12.75
N LEU A 276 -10.83 0.08 -13.13
CA LEU A 276 -9.66 0.41 -13.95
C LEU A 276 -10.09 0.85 -15.35
N ILE A 277 -11.00 0.10 -15.99
CA ILE A 277 -11.59 0.46 -17.30
C ILE A 277 -12.30 1.81 -17.21
N PHE A 278 -13.11 2.02 -16.18
CA PHE A 278 -13.77 3.30 -15.95
C PHE A 278 -12.76 4.44 -15.81
N ALA A 279 -11.71 4.26 -15.01
CA ALA A 279 -10.65 5.26 -14.86
C ALA A 279 -9.92 5.53 -16.18
N ALA A 280 -9.70 4.49 -16.99
CA ALA A 280 -9.07 4.61 -18.31
C ALA A 280 -9.95 5.41 -19.28
N LYS A 281 -11.24 5.09 -19.40
CA LYS A 281 -12.19 5.79 -20.28
C LYS A 281 -12.37 7.27 -19.93
N ASN A 282 -12.17 7.64 -18.68
CA ASN A 282 -12.28 9.02 -18.20
C ASN A 282 -10.94 9.78 -18.21
N ASN A 283 -9.86 9.19 -18.74
CA ASN A 283 -8.57 9.85 -18.84
C ASN A 283 -8.34 10.42 -20.25
N GLU A 284 -7.89 11.68 -20.32
CA GLU A 284 -7.78 12.43 -21.57
C GLU A 284 -6.76 11.87 -22.58
N PHE A 285 -5.77 11.09 -22.13
CA PHE A 285 -4.70 10.55 -22.99
C PHE A 285 -4.90 9.08 -23.37
N VAL A 286 -5.87 8.38 -22.77
CA VAL A 286 -5.98 6.91 -22.94
C VAL A 286 -6.30 6.53 -24.37
N TYR A 287 -7.17 7.27 -25.06
CA TYR A 287 -7.49 6.97 -26.46
C TYR A 287 -6.28 7.16 -27.39
N GLU A 288 -5.44 8.15 -27.12
CA GLU A 288 -4.17 8.33 -27.83
C GLU A 288 -3.20 7.19 -27.52
N LEU A 289 -3.13 6.75 -26.26
CA LEU A 289 -2.31 5.61 -25.87
C LEU A 289 -2.78 4.31 -26.56
N LEU A 290 -4.09 4.05 -26.63
CA LEU A 290 -4.62 2.87 -27.33
C LEU A 290 -4.24 2.90 -28.82
N ALA A 291 -4.35 4.06 -29.47
CA ALA A 291 -3.89 4.24 -30.84
C ALA A 291 -2.38 4.01 -30.97
N TYR A 292 -1.58 4.52 -30.03
CA TYR A 292 -0.12 4.30 -29.98
C TYR A 292 0.25 2.81 -29.83
N LEU A 293 -0.59 2.03 -29.14
CA LEU A 293 -0.46 0.58 -28.99
C LEU A 293 -1.11 -0.22 -30.13
N ASN A 294 -1.60 0.44 -31.19
CA ASN A 294 -2.29 -0.16 -32.33
C ASN A 294 -3.51 -1.02 -31.92
N VAL A 295 -4.29 -0.53 -30.96
CA VAL A 295 -5.55 -1.14 -30.52
C VAL A 295 -6.69 -0.12 -30.52
N THR A 296 -7.93 -0.59 -30.60
CA THR A 296 -9.14 0.24 -30.49
C THR A 296 -9.71 0.15 -29.08
N GLU A 297 -10.64 1.04 -28.72
CA GLU A 297 -11.29 1.05 -27.41
C GLU A 297 -12.04 -0.24 -27.05
N ASN A 298 -12.43 -1.04 -28.06
CA ASN A 298 -13.09 -2.33 -27.88
C ASN A 298 -12.26 -3.30 -27.02
N ILE A 299 -10.93 -3.17 -27.03
CA ILE A 299 -10.02 -4.01 -26.25
C ILE A 299 -10.28 -3.92 -24.74
N LEU A 300 -10.90 -2.83 -24.26
CA LEU A 300 -11.23 -2.64 -22.85
C LEU A 300 -12.38 -3.55 -22.40
N GLU A 301 -13.25 -3.96 -23.32
CA GLU A 301 -14.40 -4.83 -23.02
C GLU A 301 -14.09 -6.31 -23.27
N GLU A 302 -12.94 -6.62 -23.89
CA GLU A 302 -12.54 -7.98 -24.21
C GLU A 302 -11.99 -8.75 -22.98
N GLU A 303 -12.20 -10.07 -22.99
CA GLU A 303 -11.61 -11.02 -22.04
C GLU A 303 -10.57 -11.91 -22.75
N SER A 304 -9.54 -11.28 -23.31
CA SER A 304 -8.43 -11.94 -24.01
C SER A 304 -7.09 -11.69 -23.30
N GLU A 305 -6.08 -12.53 -23.57
CA GLU A 305 -4.71 -12.29 -23.05
C GLU A 305 -4.18 -10.91 -23.50
N LYS A 306 -4.50 -10.52 -24.74
CA LYS A 306 -4.17 -9.19 -25.26
C LYS A 306 -4.85 -8.09 -24.46
N ALA A 307 -6.13 -8.24 -24.12
CA ALA A 307 -6.85 -7.27 -23.28
C ALA A 307 -6.22 -7.16 -21.88
N LEU A 308 -5.82 -8.27 -21.27
CA LEU A 308 -5.12 -8.27 -19.99
C LEU A 308 -3.80 -7.50 -20.05
N ARG A 309 -3.01 -7.70 -21.10
CA ARG A 309 -1.75 -6.94 -21.34
C ARG A 309 -2.01 -5.44 -21.43
N ILE A 310 -3.01 -5.03 -22.23
CA ILE A 310 -3.40 -3.62 -22.35
C ILE A 310 -3.86 -3.04 -21.01
N LEU A 311 -4.66 -3.77 -20.23
CA LEU A 311 -5.10 -3.31 -18.91
C LEU A 311 -3.93 -3.13 -17.94
N MET A 312 -2.95 -4.03 -17.95
CA MET A 312 -1.73 -3.87 -17.14
C MET A 312 -0.91 -2.64 -17.56
N GLN A 313 -0.76 -2.41 -18.87
CA GLN A 313 -0.13 -1.21 -19.41
C GLN A 313 -0.86 0.08 -19.00
N LEU A 314 -2.20 0.07 -19.06
CA LEU A 314 -3.04 1.18 -18.60
C LEU A 314 -2.91 1.42 -17.09
N SER A 315 -2.76 0.37 -16.28
CA SER A 315 -2.54 0.51 -14.83
C SER A 315 -1.25 1.28 -14.54
N ILE A 316 -0.13 0.95 -15.21
CA ILE A 316 1.13 1.72 -15.12
C ILE A 316 0.89 3.18 -15.49
N PHE A 317 0.31 3.40 -16.67
CA PHE A 317 0.08 4.74 -17.21
C PHE A 317 -0.77 5.61 -16.26
N LEU A 318 -1.90 5.08 -15.77
CA LEU A 318 -2.83 5.81 -14.92
C LEU A 318 -2.24 6.13 -13.55
N VAL A 319 -1.41 5.24 -12.98
CA VAL A 319 -0.69 5.52 -11.73
C VAL A 319 0.30 6.65 -11.92
N LEU A 320 1.14 6.58 -12.95
CA LEU A 320 2.12 7.63 -13.25
C LEU A 320 1.43 8.97 -13.53
N TYR A 321 0.34 8.95 -14.29
CA TYR A 321 -0.48 10.13 -14.54
C TYR A 321 -1.00 10.76 -13.24
N LYS A 322 -1.61 9.95 -12.37
CA LYS A 322 -2.20 10.40 -11.10
C LYS A 322 -1.19 11.03 -10.14
N VAL A 323 0.05 10.56 -10.12
CA VAL A 323 1.11 11.10 -9.26
C VAL A 323 1.94 12.18 -9.94
N SER A 324 1.69 12.47 -11.22
CA SER A 324 2.39 13.54 -11.94
C SER A 324 1.80 14.92 -11.65
N ARG A 325 2.51 15.97 -12.09
CA ARG A 325 2.03 17.36 -12.05
C ARG A 325 0.76 17.61 -12.86
N LEU A 326 0.36 16.68 -13.73
CA LEU A 326 -0.83 16.80 -14.57
C LEU A 326 -2.13 16.56 -13.80
N HIS A 327 -2.05 15.96 -12.60
CA HIS A 327 -3.23 15.60 -11.83
C HIS A 327 -3.07 15.89 -10.32
N PRO A 328 -3.52 17.06 -9.82
CA PRO A 328 -3.20 17.55 -8.48
C PRO A 328 -3.97 16.89 -7.32
N LEU A 329 -4.80 15.87 -7.58
CA LEU A 329 -5.60 15.22 -6.52
C LEU A 329 -4.78 14.25 -5.64
N TYR A 330 -3.54 13.94 -6.01
CA TYR A 330 -2.64 13.06 -5.26
C TYR A 330 -1.34 13.79 -4.91
N ILE A 331 -0.47 13.14 -4.12
CA ILE A 331 0.90 13.61 -3.93
C ILE A 331 1.56 13.70 -5.31
N THR A 332 2.04 14.89 -5.65
CA THR A 332 2.79 15.13 -6.88
C THR A 332 4.24 14.70 -6.69
N LEU A 333 4.64 13.66 -7.43
CA LEU A 333 6.03 13.23 -7.57
C LEU A 333 6.71 14.02 -8.71
N GLN A 334 7.94 14.44 -8.47
CA GLN A 334 8.83 15.05 -9.45
C GLN A 334 9.40 13.98 -10.39
N LEU A 335 8.53 13.42 -11.24
CA LEU A 335 8.90 12.33 -12.15
C LEU A 335 10.00 12.72 -13.14
N GLU A 336 10.24 14.02 -13.38
CA GLU A 336 11.38 14.51 -14.15
C GLU A 336 12.75 14.22 -13.50
N LEU A 337 12.78 14.00 -12.18
CA LEU A 337 13.99 13.65 -11.43
C LEU A 337 14.18 12.14 -11.29
N LEU A 338 13.15 11.34 -11.61
CA LEU A 338 13.14 9.90 -11.42
C LEU A 338 14.26 9.24 -12.22
N LYS A 339 15.09 8.44 -11.54
CA LYS A 339 16.20 7.70 -12.16
C LYS A 339 15.85 6.27 -12.47
N THR A 340 15.05 5.63 -11.61
CA THR A 340 14.66 4.23 -11.80
C THR A 340 13.19 4.00 -11.47
N ILE A 341 12.52 3.21 -12.29
CA ILE A 341 11.22 2.61 -11.99
C ILE A 341 11.41 1.10 -11.86
N VAL A 342 11.03 0.54 -10.72
CA VAL A 342 11.00 -0.90 -10.49
C VAL A 342 9.56 -1.37 -10.60
N LEU A 343 9.29 -2.39 -11.39
CA LEU A 343 7.96 -2.98 -11.54
C LEU A 343 7.96 -4.36 -10.89
N THR A 344 6.97 -4.62 -10.04
CA THR A 344 6.73 -5.92 -9.39
C THR A 344 5.25 -6.26 -9.41
N GLY A 345 4.89 -7.40 -8.83
CA GLY A 345 3.50 -7.89 -8.79
C GLY A 345 3.14 -8.74 -10.01
N GLY A 346 1.85 -8.81 -10.33
CA GLY A 346 1.35 -9.68 -11.41
C GLY A 346 1.90 -9.32 -12.80
N ILE A 347 2.29 -8.05 -12.98
CA ILE A 347 2.72 -7.52 -14.26
C ILE A 347 3.99 -8.18 -14.79
N THR A 348 4.93 -8.53 -13.91
CA THR A 348 6.24 -9.06 -14.31
C THR A 348 6.15 -10.46 -14.90
N LYS A 349 4.99 -11.13 -14.78
CA LYS A 349 4.75 -12.44 -15.37
C LYS A 349 4.03 -12.37 -16.72
N VAL A 350 3.53 -11.19 -17.10
CA VAL A 350 2.67 -11.03 -18.28
C VAL A 350 3.30 -10.08 -19.29
N LEU A 351 3.79 -8.92 -18.84
CA LEU A 351 4.41 -7.95 -19.73
C LEU A 351 5.88 -8.23 -19.96
N SER A 352 6.31 -8.06 -21.21
CA SER A 352 7.72 -8.00 -21.59
C SER A 352 8.32 -6.64 -21.23
N TYR A 353 9.64 -6.57 -21.23
CA TYR A 353 10.36 -5.32 -21.03
C TYR A 353 9.99 -4.28 -22.09
N GLU A 354 9.87 -4.70 -23.36
CA GLU A 354 9.54 -3.84 -24.50
C GLU A 354 8.12 -3.25 -24.39
N GLU A 355 7.16 -4.04 -23.90
CA GLU A 355 5.79 -3.55 -23.67
C GLU A 355 5.76 -2.48 -22.58
N VAL A 356 6.54 -2.66 -21.52
CA VAL A 356 6.70 -1.65 -20.45
C VAL A 356 7.41 -0.41 -20.97
N GLU A 357 8.52 -0.59 -21.70
CA GLU A 357 9.29 0.50 -22.28
C GLU A 357 8.41 1.36 -23.19
N THR A 358 7.55 0.74 -24.00
CA THR A 358 6.61 1.44 -24.89
C THR A 358 5.68 2.38 -24.10
N ILE A 359 5.15 1.93 -22.96
CA ILE A 359 4.31 2.77 -22.08
C ILE A 359 5.10 3.90 -21.44
N MET A 360 6.31 3.61 -20.98
CA MET A 360 7.20 4.62 -20.39
C MET A 360 7.58 5.69 -21.42
N GLN A 361 7.85 5.29 -22.67
CA GLN A 361 8.12 6.22 -23.77
C GLN A 361 6.91 7.09 -24.09
N PHE A 362 5.71 6.51 -24.19
CA PHE A 362 4.49 7.29 -24.39
C PHE A 362 4.30 8.31 -23.25
N PHE A 363 4.32 7.85 -22.00
CA PHE A 363 4.08 8.72 -20.86
C PHE A 363 5.12 9.85 -20.74
N TYR A 364 6.42 9.54 -20.77
CA TYR A 364 7.45 10.56 -20.59
C TYR A 364 7.59 11.47 -21.80
N LYS A 365 7.61 10.92 -23.03
CA LYS A 365 7.88 11.72 -24.23
C LYS A 365 6.65 12.43 -24.77
N LYS A 366 5.50 11.76 -24.82
CA LYS A 366 4.26 12.36 -25.38
C LYS A 366 3.50 13.15 -24.33
N VAL A 367 3.29 12.58 -23.15
CA VAL A 367 2.42 13.18 -22.13
C VAL A 367 3.17 14.21 -21.28
N MET A 368 4.39 13.89 -20.80
CA MET A 368 5.18 14.81 -19.98
C MET A 368 6.09 15.76 -20.79
N ASN A 369 6.28 15.50 -22.09
CA ASN A 369 7.20 16.22 -22.97
C ASN A 369 8.66 16.23 -22.46
N LEU A 370 9.14 15.06 -21.99
CA LEU A 370 10.51 14.82 -21.54
C LEU A 370 11.29 14.01 -22.59
N HIS A 371 12.60 14.29 -22.71
CA HIS A 371 13.44 13.61 -23.70
C HIS A 371 13.89 12.20 -23.27
N ALA A 372 14.06 11.99 -21.97
CA ALA A 372 14.56 10.75 -21.39
C ALA A 372 13.47 10.04 -20.59
N ILE A 373 13.58 8.72 -20.52
CA ILE A 373 12.79 7.86 -19.62
C ILE A 373 13.72 7.37 -18.48
N PRO A 374 13.18 7.07 -17.29
CA PRO A 374 13.97 6.45 -16.22
C PRO A 374 14.45 5.05 -16.62
N ASN A 375 15.48 4.54 -15.94
CA ASN A 375 15.85 3.13 -16.04
C ASN A 375 14.67 2.25 -15.62
N ILE A 376 14.40 1.18 -16.36
CA ILE A 376 13.31 0.25 -16.07
C ILE A 376 13.91 -1.02 -15.49
N VAL A 377 13.45 -1.41 -14.30
CA VAL A 377 13.84 -2.65 -13.64
C VAL A 377 12.60 -3.52 -13.46
N MET A 378 12.69 -4.77 -13.86
CA MET A 378 11.59 -5.73 -13.76
C MET A 378 11.89 -6.79 -12.70
N ASP A 379 11.06 -6.87 -11.68
CA ASP A 379 11.14 -7.90 -10.64
C ASP A 379 10.50 -9.22 -11.12
N TYR A 380 11.17 -9.89 -12.05
CA TYR A 380 10.72 -11.16 -12.61
C TYR A 380 10.65 -12.29 -11.58
N ASN A 381 11.39 -12.19 -10.49
CA ASN A 381 11.53 -13.27 -9.51
C ASN A 381 10.80 -13.01 -8.21
N TYR A 382 10.08 -11.88 -8.07
CA TYR A 382 9.50 -11.47 -6.79
C TYR A 382 10.55 -11.31 -5.67
N ALA A 383 11.73 -10.79 -6.00
CA ALA A 383 12.85 -10.69 -5.06
C ALA A 383 12.66 -9.56 -4.04
N ILE A 384 11.74 -8.61 -4.26
CA ILE A 384 11.52 -7.47 -3.37
C ILE A 384 10.95 -7.90 -2.01
N TRP A 385 9.89 -8.72 -2.01
CA TRP A 385 9.29 -9.15 -0.73
C TRP A 385 10.19 -10.12 0.03
N THR A 386 10.93 -10.99 -0.66
CA THR A 386 11.89 -11.90 -0.01
C THR A 386 13.03 -11.12 0.64
N LEU A 387 13.57 -10.11 -0.04
CA LEU A 387 14.55 -9.18 0.53
C LEU A 387 14.03 -8.49 1.80
N GLY A 388 12.76 -8.09 1.83
CA GLY A 388 12.12 -7.48 3.00
C GLY A 388 11.97 -8.46 4.18
N MET A 389 11.68 -9.73 3.89
CA MET A 389 11.55 -10.79 4.89
C MET A 389 12.90 -11.22 5.46
N GLU A 390 13.94 -11.32 4.62
CA GLU A 390 15.29 -11.73 5.03
C GLU A 390 15.97 -10.70 5.93
N ASN A 391 15.76 -9.41 5.64
CA ASN A 391 16.32 -8.29 6.40
C ASN A 391 15.43 -7.84 7.57
N ASN A 392 14.48 -8.67 8.00
CA ASN A 392 13.69 -8.38 9.18
C ASN A 392 14.51 -8.64 10.45
N THR A 393 15.08 -7.57 11.00
CA THR A 393 15.85 -7.55 12.26
C THR A 393 15.02 -7.86 13.50
N ASP A 394 13.68 -7.78 13.42
CA ASP A 394 12.77 -8.12 14.53
C ASP A 394 12.55 -9.64 14.65
N ILE A 395 13.14 -10.43 13.74
CA ILE A 395 13.28 -11.89 13.84
C ILE A 395 14.42 -12.27 14.82
N ARG A 396 15.17 -11.28 15.34
CA ARG A 396 16.21 -11.48 16.36
C ARG A 396 15.77 -10.89 17.71
N SER A 397 14.73 -11.46 18.33
CA SER A 397 14.49 -11.31 19.77
C SER A 397 13.96 -12.61 20.35
#